data_AF-A0A2S6CKC7-F1
#
_entry.id   AF-A0A2S6CKC7-F1
#
_cell.length_a   1.000
_cell.length_b   1.000
_cell.length_c   1.000
_cell.angle_alpha   90.00
_cell.angle_beta   90.00
_cell.angle_gamma   90.00
#
_symmetry.space_group_name_H-M   'P 1'
#
loop_
_entity.id
_entity.type
_entity.pdbx_description
1 polymer ?
#
loop_
_entity_poly.entity_id
_entity_poly.type
_entity_poly.pdbx_seq_one_letter_code
_entity_poly.pdbx_strand_id
1 'polypeptide(L)'
;MVSKTMPPTLQQPTDLPMGDVDDVAALQTGLARLPQELYDLIYDLTFTANAAVRMFFKDRGADEDDYIIPRVSSDGPLGFLPCHTTRNQRLPRNLTQMDRTSRFKYARSFYGQNSIIVVCGHLGLTKLLSTMQSDHVPLLRVYFRDLWGVEPNEARSRRVWVHLKGCYPSHLPEIVQFPGLEEARVRP
;
A
#
# COMPACT_ATOMS: atom_id res chain seq x y z
N MET A 1 -53.91 -25.57 -17.24
CA MET A 1 -52.90 -24.56 -17.64
C MET A 1 -51.74 -24.67 -16.67
N VAL A 2 -50.63 -25.29 -17.09
CA VAL A 2 -49.46 -25.55 -16.25
C VAL A 2 -48.30 -24.71 -16.80
N SER A 3 -47.94 -23.65 -16.08
CA SER A 3 -46.84 -22.77 -16.45
C SER A 3 -45.51 -23.43 -16.06
N LYS A 4 -44.68 -23.71 -17.07
CA LYS A 4 -43.39 -24.37 -16.93
C LYS A 4 -42.30 -23.30 -16.75
N THR A 5 -41.91 -23.04 -15.52
CA THR A 5 -40.83 -22.10 -15.16
C THR A 5 -39.47 -22.77 -15.44
N MET A 6 -38.65 -22.18 -16.31
CA MET A 6 -37.26 -22.60 -16.53
C MET A 6 -36.32 -21.98 -15.50
N PRO A 7 -35.31 -22.71 -15.00
CA PRO A 7 -34.29 -22.15 -14.13
C PRO A 7 -33.23 -21.36 -14.93
N PRO A 8 -32.61 -20.33 -14.32
CA PRO A 8 -31.57 -19.55 -14.97
C PRO A 8 -30.28 -20.36 -15.09
N THR A 9 -29.77 -20.46 -16.32
CA THR A 9 -28.47 -21.03 -16.64
C THR A 9 -27.36 -20.17 -16.02
N LEU A 10 -26.67 -20.71 -15.02
CA LEU A 10 -25.41 -20.17 -14.50
C LEU A 10 -24.37 -20.24 -15.62
N GLN A 11 -24.01 -19.08 -16.18
CA GLN A 11 -22.85 -18.95 -17.05
C GLN A 11 -21.60 -19.28 -16.22
N GLN A 12 -20.86 -20.31 -16.65
CA GLN A 12 -19.57 -20.64 -16.08
C GLN A 12 -18.57 -19.50 -16.30
N PRO A 13 -17.65 -19.25 -15.36
CA PRO A 13 -16.61 -18.25 -15.50
C PRO A 13 -15.76 -18.55 -16.74
N THR A 14 -15.62 -17.54 -17.60
CA THR A 14 -14.77 -17.58 -18.79
C THR A 14 -13.34 -17.91 -18.38
N ASP A 15 -12.85 -19.07 -18.83
CA ASP A 15 -11.45 -19.48 -18.73
C ASP A 15 -10.59 -18.40 -19.38
N LEU A 16 -9.84 -17.66 -18.56
CA LEU A 16 -8.76 -16.82 -19.05
C LEU A 16 -7.71 -17.75 -19.67
N PRO A 17 -7.08 -17.37 -20.79
CA PRO A 17 -6.04 -18.17 -21.43
C PRO A 17 -4.95 -18.44 -20.39
N MET A 18 -4.81 -19.70 -19.99
CA MET A 18 -3.67 -20.16 -19.21
C MET A 18 -2.44 -19.82 -20.04
N GLY A 19 -1.67 -18.82 -19.58
CA GLY A 19 -0.37 -18.49 -20.17
C GLY A 19 0.42 -19.78 -20.32
N ASP A 20 1.09 -19.90 -21.47
CA ASP A 20 1.71 -21.13 -21.92
C ASP A 20 2.61 -21.68 -20.81
N VAL A 21 2.30 -22.89 -20.32
CA VAL A 21 3.04 -23.51 -19.21
C VAL A 21 4.53 -23.63 -19.57
N ASP A 22 4.81 -23.71 -20.86
CA ASP A 22 6.13 -23.72 -21.45
C ASP A 22 6.92 -22.42 -21.20
N ASP A 23 6.25 -21.26 -21.11
CA ASP A 23 6.90 -19.98 -20.82
C ASP A 23 7.47 -19.92 -19.40
N VAL A 24 6.73 -20.48 -18.43
CA VAL A 24 7.16 -20.50 -17.03
C VAL A 24 8.37 -21.41 -16.86
N ALA A 25 8.37 -22.58 -17.50
CA ALA A 25 9.49 -23.52 -17.47
C ALA A 25 10.75 -22.95 -18.15
N ALA A 26 10.58 -22.25 -19.28
CA ALA A 26 11.66 -21.56 -19.97
C ALA A 26 12.26 -20.45 -19.10
N LEU A 27 11.42 -19.65 -18.44
CA LEU A 27 11.86 -18.59 -17.52
C LEU A 27 12.67 -19.16 -16.33
N GLN A 28 12.17 -20.23 -15.70
CA GLN A 28 12.86 -20.88 -14.59
C GLN A 28 14.24 -21.41 -15.02
N THR A 29 14.31 -22.04 -16.20
CA THR A 29 15.57 -22.54 -16.77
C THR A 29 16.54 -21.40 -17.07
N GLY A 30 16.04 -20.26 -17.57
CA GLY A 30 16.83 -19.06 -17.81
C GLY A 30 17.41 -18.48 -16.52
N LEU A 31 16.58 -18.30 -15.48
CA LEU A 31 17.00 -17.79 -14.18
C LEU A 31 18.04 -18.70 -13.50
N ALA A 32 17.89 -20.02 -13.62
CA ALA A 32 18.82 -20.99 -13.04
C ALA A 32 20.21 -20.99 -13.68
N ARG A 33 20.36 -20.44 -14.90
CA ARG A 33 21.63 -20.36 -15.62
C ARG A 33 22.37 -19.04 -15.42
N LEU A 34 21.75 -18.07 -14.74
CA LEU A 34 22.38 -16.78 -14.51
C LEU A 34 23.53 -16.90 -13.50
N PRO A 35 24.61 -16.11 -13.66
CA PRO A 35 25.52 -15.83 -12.57
C PRO A 35 24.76 -15.34 -11.33
N GLN A 36 25.16 -15.80 -10.14
CA GLN A 36 24.47 -15.49 -8.88
C GLN A 36 24.25 -13.99 -8.69
N GLU A 37 25.24 -13.16 -9.03
CA GLU A 37 25.16 -11.69 -8.92
C GLU A 37 24.00 -11.10 -9.73
N LEU A 38 23.74 -11.62 -10.93
CA LEU A 38 22.64 -11.15 -11.78
C LEU A 38 21.29 -11.64 -11.26
N TYR A 39 21.23 -12.88 -10.75
CA TYR A 39 20.04 -13.39 -10.09
C TYR A 39 19.68 -12.53 -8.88
N ASP A 40 20.65 -12.24 -8.01
CA ASP A 40 20.45 -11.42 -6.82
C ASP A 40 20.02 -9.99 -7.20
N LEU A 41 20.62 -9.40 -8.24
CA LEU A 41 20.21 -8.08 -8.73
C LEU A 41 18.75 -8.08 -9.24
N ILE A 42 18.35 -9.06 -10.04
CA ILE A 42 16.97 -9.18 -10.53
C ILE A 42 16.01 -9.39 -9.35
N TYR A 43 16.39 -10.23 -8.40
CA TYR A 43 15.63 -10.51 -7.20
C TYR A 43 15.44 -9.22 -6.37
N ASP A 44 16.50 -8.45 -6.16
CA ASP A 44 16.48 -7.18 -5.46
C ASP A 44 15.57 -6.17 -6.17
N LEU A 45 15.69 -6.02 -7.48
CA LEU A 45 14.86 -5.11 -8.27
C LEU A 45 13.37 -5.52 -8.26
N THR A 46 13.08 -6.82 -8.23
CA THR A 46 11.70 -7.33 -8.28
C THR A 46 11.00 -7.22 -6.94
N PHE A 47 11.73 -7.50 -5.85
CA PHE A 47 11.16 -7.58 -4.50
C PHE A 47 11.53 -6.39 -3.61
N THR A 48 12.08 -5.31 -4.17
CA THR A 48 12.29 -4.05 -3.47
C THR A 48 11.34 -2.99 -4.01
N ALA A 49 10.46 -2.49 -3.16
CA ALA A 49 9.63 -1.36 -3.51
C ALA A 49 10.45 -0.06 -3.52
N ASN A 50 10.18 0.82 -4.49
CA ASN A 50 10.73 2.16 -4.49
C ASN A 50 10.34 2.92 -3.21
N ALA A 51 11.30 3.67 -2.67
CA ALA A 51 11.08 4.61 -1.58
C ALA A 51 9.99 5.61 -1.97
N ALA A 52 8.94 5.71 -1.17
CA ALA A 52 7.80 6.56 -1.48
C ALA A 52 7.05 7.01 -0.23
N VAL A 53 6.43 8.20 -0.32
CA VAL A 53 5.40 8.64 0.61
C VAL A 53 4.06 8.13 0.09
N ARG A 54 3.43 7.20 0.82
CA ARG A 54 2.21 6.52 0.38
C ARG A 54 1.03 7.07 1.17
N MET A 55 0.14 7.79 0.50
CA MET A 55 -1.03 8.39 1.13
C MET A 55 -2.25 7.51 0.93
N PHE A 56 -2.89 7.08 2.03
CA PHE A 56 -4.15 6.35 2.03
C PHE A 56 -5.27 7.23 2.57
N PHE A 57 -6.22 7.53 1.68
CA PHE A 57 -7.44 8.24 2.01
C PHE A 57 -8.59 7.25 2.18
N LYS A 58 -9.61 7.65 2.93
CA LYS A 58 -10.89 6.95 2.90
C LYS A 58 -11.43 7.08 1.47
N ASP A 59 -11.74 5.95 0.82
CA ASP A 59 -12.68 5.95 -0.31
C ASP A 59 -14.00 6.48 0.23
N ARG A 60 -14.24 7.79 0.10
CA ARG A 60 -15.61 8.24 -0.14
C ARG A 60 -15.96 7.69 -1.52
N GLY A 61 -17.19 7.18 -1.67
CA GLY A 61 -17.63 6.50 -2.88
C GLY A 61 -17.22 7.27 -4.14
N ALA A 62 -17.06 6.54 -5.24
CA ALA A 62 -16.39 6.93 -6.50
C ALA A 62 -16.81 8.25 -7.18
N ASP A 63 -17.60 9.10 -6.53
CA ASP A 63 -18.07 10.40 -7.01
C ASP A 63 -17.32 11.62 -6.44
N GLU A 64 -16.34 11.48 -5.54
CA GLU A 64 -15.59 12.64 -5.03
C GLU A 64 -14.20 12.80 -5.69
N ASP A 65 -14.21 13.45 -6.85
CA ASP A 65 -13.05 14.13 -7.47
C ASP A 65 -12.55 15.35 -6.65
N ASP A 66 -13.08 15.59 -5.45
CA ASP A 66 -12.90 16.86 -4.71
C ASP A 66 -11.77 16.88 -3.67
N TYR A 67 -11.09 15.75 -3.44
CA TYR A 67 -9.81 15.74 -2.70
C TYR A 67 -8.62 15.63 -3.65
N ILE A 68 -8.67 16.37 -4.76
CA ILE A 68 -7.45 16.81 -5.44
C ILE A 68 -6.73 17.73 -4.45
N ILE A 69 -5.93 17.16 -3.53
CA ILE A 69 -4.66 17.84 -3.21
C ILE A 69 -4.09 18.10 -4.61
N PRO A 70 -3.86 19.35 -5.03
CA PRO A 70 -3.36 19.64 -6.35
C PRO A 70 -2.30 18.61 -6.69
N ARG A 71 -2.43 17.92 -7.83
CA ARG A 71 -1.19 17.46 -8.47
C ARG A 71 -0.41 18.76 -8.54
N VAL A 72 0.55 18.95 -7.66
CA VAL A 72 1.36 20.17 -7.66
C VAL A 72 2.02 20.07 -9.03
N SER A 73 1.44 20.76 -10.00
CA SER A 73 1.95 20.79 -11.36
C SER A 73 3.38 21.23 -11.18
N SER A 74 4.29 20.39 -11.64
CA SER A 74 5.74 20.51 -11.48
C SER A 74 6.32 21.72 -12.22
N ASP A 75 5.50 22.71 -12.56
CA ASP A 75 5.84 23.88 -13.37
C ASP A 75 6.30 25.07 -12.51
N GLY A 76 6.53 24.84 -11.20
CA GLY A 76 7.12 25.85 -10.31
C GLY A 76 8.63 26.02 -10.54
N PRO A 77 9.17 27.25 -10.40
CA PRO A 77 10.58 27.58 -10.67
C PRO A 77 11.59 26.96 -9.66
N LEU A 78 11.10 26.32 -8.59
CA LEU A 78 11.90 25.50 -7.68
C LEU A 78 11.87 24.06 -8.19
N GLY A 79 12.77 23.77 -9.14
CA GLY A 79 12.83 22.52 -9.87
C GLY A 79 12.67 21.26 -9.02
N PHE A 80 11.77 20.39 -9.49
CA PHE A 80 11.76 18.93 -9.34
C PHE A 80 12.60 18.37 -8.17
N LEU A 81 12.05 18.43 -6.96
CA LEU A 81 12.15 17.24 -6.13
C LEU A 81 11.18 16.24 -6.74
N PRO A 82 11.62 15.08 -7.28
CA PRO A 82 10.71 14.01 -7.66
C PRO A 82 9.93 13.63 -6.41
N CYS A 83 8.72 14.17 -6.31
CA CYS A 83 7.86 13.94 -5.16
C CYS A 83 7.39 12.51 -5.34
N HIS A 84 8.09 11.55 -4.71
CA HIS A 84 7.77 10.12 -4.68
C HIS A 84 6.49 9.85 -3.87
N THR A 85 5.47 10.71 -4.02
CA THR A 85 4.20 10.60 -3.33
C THR A 85 3.23 9.79 -4.19
N THR A 86 2.94 8.57 -3.79
CA THR A 86 1.92 7.73 -4.43
C THR A 86 0.62 7.82 -3.62
N ARG A 87 -0.50 8.11 -4.29
CA ARG A 87 -1.82 8.21 -3.63
C ARG A 87 -2.68 6.99 -3.91
N ASN A 88 -3.33 6.48 -2.87
CA ASN A 88 -4.24 5.34 -2.93
C ASN A 88 -3.70 4.19 -3.77
N GLN A 89 -2.37 4.01 -3.76
CA GLN A 89 -1.76 2.89 -4.46
C GLN A 89 -2.34 1.64 -3.84
N ARG A 90 -3.08 0.89 -4.64
CA ARG A 90 -3.68 -0.37 -4.20
C ARG A 90 -2.54 -1.21 -3.65
N LEU A 91 -2.68 -1.67 -2.41
CA LEU A 91 -1.72 -2.62 -1.85
C LEU A 91 -1.65 -3.80 -2.82
N PRO A 92 -0.43 -4.28 -3.16
CA PRO A 92 -0.31 -5.37 -4.10
C PRO A 92 -1.09 -6.57 -3.56
N ARG A 93 -2.19 -6.91 -4.24
CA ARG A 93 -3.08 -8.01 -3.83
C ARG A 93 -2.34 -9.35 -3.79
N ASN A 94 -1.23 -9.44 -4.50
CA ASN A 94 -0.49 -10.65 -4.76
C ASN A 94 0.69 -10.87 -3.82
N LEU A 95 0.80 -10.11 -2.71
CA LEU A 95 1.85 -10.40 -1.70
C LEU A 95 1.73 -11.82 -1.13
N THR A 96 0.52 -12.39 -1.15
CA THR A 96 0.26 -13.78 -0.74
C THR A 96 0.83 -14.82 -1.70
N GLN A 97 1.09 -14.46 -2.96
CA GLN A 97 1.60 -15.36 -3.99
C GLN A 97 3.14 -15.48 -3.97
N MET A 98 3.82 -14.56 -3.29
CA MET A 98 5.27 -14.62 -3.12
C MET A 98 5.65 -15.61 -2.02
N ASP A 99 6.83 -16.22 -2.13
CA ASP A 99 7.41 -17.01 -1.06
C ASP A 99 7.63 -16.15 0.19
N ARG A 100 7.80 -16.81 1.35
CA ARG A 100 7.89 -16.12 2.65
C ARG A 100 9.05 -15.14 2.71
N THR A 101 10.19 -15.47 2.11
CA THR A 101 11.40 -14.65 2.15
C THR A 101 11.24 -13.41 1.27
N SER A 102 10.79 -13.58 0.03
CA SER A 102 10.54 -12.49 -0.92
C SER A 102 9.44 -11.56 -0.44
N ARG A 103 8.39 -12.12 0.16
CA ARG A 103 7.30 -11.34 0.77
C ARG A 103 7.82 -10.44 1.87
N PHE A 104 8.66 -10.95 2.77
CA PHE A 104 9.20 -10.15 3.86
C PHE A 104 10.13 -9.04 3.33
N LYS A 105 10.96 -9.34 2.32
CA LYS A 105 11.82 -8.34 1.67
C LYS A 105 11.02 -7.21 1.03
N TYR A 106 9.96 -7.55 0.29
CA TYR A 106 9.05 -6.56 -0.27
C TYR A 106 8.34 -5.76 0.82
N ALA A 107 7.78 -6.44 1.84
CA ALA A 107 7.11 -5.78 2.93
C ALA A 107 8.03 -4.78 3.66
N ARG A 108 9.29 -5.16 3.91
CA ARG A 108 10.29 -4.31 4.55
C ARG A 108 10.61 -3.05 3.75
N SER A 109 10.75 -3.17 2.43
CA SER A 109 10.99 -2.01 1.56
C SER A 109 9.75 -1.14 1.35
N PHE A 110 8.56 -1.75 1.28
CA PHE A 110 7.29 -1.06 1.03
C PHE A 110 6.71 -0.35 2.26
N TYR A 111 6.76 -0.99 3.43
CA TYR A 111 6.17 -0.46 4.68
C TYR A 111 7.19 0.25 5.56
N GLY A 112 8.47 -0.14 5.45
CA GLY A 112 9.56 0.33 6.32
C GLY A 112 10.67 1.03 5.56
N GLN A 113 11.89 0.91 6.08
CA GLN A 113 13.21 1.43 5.65
C GLN A 113 13.20 2.84 5.00
N ASN A 114 12.61 3.02 3.83
CA ASN A 114 12.57 4.29 3.08
C ASN A 114 11.16 4.71 2.62
N SER A 115 10.11 4.06 3.11
CA SER A 115 8.72 4.39 2.81
C SER A 115 8.04 4.98 4.03
N ILE A 116 7.24 6.02 3.83
CA ILE A 116 6.40 6.64 4.86
C ILE A 116 4.96 6.46 4.45
N ILE A 117 4.14 5.93 5.34
CA ILE A 117 2.71 5.75 5.06
C ILE A 117 1.93 6.83 5.80
N VAL A 118 1.25 7.66 5.05
CA VAL A 118 0.37 8.70 5.57
C VAL A 118 -1.05 8.20 5.51
N VAL A 119 -1.70 8.10 6.66
CA VAL A 119 -3.08 7.62 6.76
C VAL A 119 -3.99 8.74 7.24
N CYS A 120 -5.04 9.01 6.48
CA CYS A 120 -6.01 10.05 6.79
C CYS A 120 -7.27 9.45 7.45
N GLY A 121 -7.43 9.71 8.75
CA GLY A 121 -8.60 9.29 9.54
C GLY A 121 -8.58 7.81 9.97
N HIS A 122 -9.40 7.49 10.97
CA HIS A 122 -9.41 6.16 11.61
C HIS A 122 -9.80 5.03 10.63
N LEU A 123 -10.75 5.28 9.72
CA LEU A 123 -11.19 4.27 8.75
C LEU A 123 -10.08 3.89 7.76
N GLY A 124 -9.26 4.86 7.35
CA GLY A 124 -8.09 4.59 6.51
C GLY A 124 -7.10 3.67 7.21
N LEU A 125 -6.91 3.88 8.52
CA LEU A 125 -6.01 3.07 9.33
C LEU A 125 -6.55 1.65 9.50
N THR A 126 -7.82 1.51 9.88
CA THR A 126 -8.45 0.19 10.02
C THR A 126 -8.43 -0.60 8.70
N LYS A 127 -8.67 0.06 7.56
CA LYS A 127 -8.58 -0.57 6.22
C LYS A 127 -7.15 -0.98 5.85
N LEU A 128 -6.16 -0.14 6.16
CA LEU A 128 -4.75 -0.47 5.96
C LEU A 128 -4.35 -1.68 6.79
N LEU A 129 -4.70 -1.71 8.07
CA LEU A 129 -4.33 -2.80 8.98
C LEU A 129 -5.07 -4.10 8.63
N SER A 130 -6.36 -4.04 8.28
CA SER A 130 -7.14 -5.25 7.93
C SER A 130 -6.66 -5.94 6.66
N THR A 131 -5.93 -5.23 5.80
CA THR A 131 -5.35 -5.78 4.57
C THR A 131 -3.88 -6.21 4.75
N MET A 132 -3.29 -5.96 5.91
CA MET A 132 -1.89 -6.24 6.21
C MET A 132 -1.73 -7.56 6.98
N GLN A 133 -0.69 -8.32 6.67
CA GLN A 133 -0.29 -9.48 7.48
C GLN A 133 0.30 -8.98 8.81
N SER A 134 0.00 -9.69 9.92
CA SER A 134 0.46 -9.33 11.27
C SER A 134 1.97 -9.06 11.35
N ASP A 135 2.75 -9.85 10.62
CA ASP A 135 4.21 -9.81 10.66
C ASP A 135 4.79 -8.57 9.96
N HIS A 136 3.97 -7.86 9.17
CA HIS A 136 4.36 -6.63 8.49
C HIS A 136 4.04 -5.36 9.29
N VAL A 137 3.13 -5.46 10.27
CA VAL A 137 2.74 -4.32 11.11
C VAL A 137 3.94 -3.68 11.85
N PRO A 138 4.93 -4.43 12.36
CA PRO A 138 6.10 -3.82 13.01
C PRO A 138 6.98 -3.00 12.06
N LEU A 139 6.85 -3.22 10.73
CA LEU A 139 7.64 -2.53 9.72
C LEU A 139 7.06 -1.16 9.37
N LEU A 140 5.81 -0.90 9.75
CA LEU A 140 5.08 0.32 9.41
C LEU A 140 5.69 1.55 10.05
N ARG A 141 6.00 2.54 9.21
CA ARG A 141 6.27 3.93 9.60
C ARG A 141 5.05 4.78 9.22
N VAL A 142 4.12 4.93 10.16
CA VAL A 142 2.82 5.55 9.90
C VAL A 142 2.74 6.95 10.47
N TYR A 143 2.39 7.90 9.61
CA TYR A 143 1.95 9.22 10.00
C TYR A 143 0.42 9.27 9.94
N PHE A 144 -0.21 9.50 11.09
CA PHE A 144 -1.66 9.61 11.18
C PHE A 144 -2.07 11.08 11.08
N ARG A 145 -2.90 11.39 10.08
CA ARG A 145 -3.50 12.71 9.91
C ARG A 145 -5.00 12.64 10.16
N ASP A 146 -5.53 13.53 10.97
CA ASP A 146 -6.99 13.67 11.04
C ASP A 146 -7.54 14.35 9.78
N LEU A 147 -8.73 13.94 9.35
CA LEU A 147 -9.39 14.44 8.14
C LEU A 147 -9.68 15.94 8.19
N TRP A 148 -9.76 16.50 9.40
CA TRP A 148 -10.03 17.92 9.63
C TRP A 148 -8.78 18.79 9.60
N GLY A 149 -7.58 18.21 9.41
CA GLY A 149 -6.32 18.95 9.51
C GLY A 149 -6.05 19.54 10.89
N VAL A 150 -6.88 19.23 11.88
CA VAL A 150 -6.66 19.56 13.28
C VAL A 150 -5.61 18.58 13.77
N GLU A 151 -4.51 19.11 14.33
CA GLU A 151 -3.52 18.27 14.98
C GLU A 151 -4.22 17.27 15.91
N PRO A 152 -3.83 15.99 15.87
CA PRO A 152 -4.46 14.98 16.69
C PRO A 152 -4.20 15.36 18.16
N ASN A 153 -5.23 15.90 18.83
CA ASN A 153 -5.21 16.07 20.28
C ASN A 153 -4.75 14.74 20.91
N GLU A 154 -3.93 14.82 21.95
CA GLU A 154 -3.37 13.70 22.70
C GLU A 154 -4.40 12.57 22.96
N ALA A 155 -5.66 12.92 23.23
CA ALA A 155 -6.75 11.94 23.40
C ALA A 155 -7.05 11.10 22.13
N ARG A 156 -6.99 11.69 20.94
CA ARG A 156 -7.18 10.99 19.66
C ARG A 156 -5.98 10.16 19.28
N SER A 157 -4.78 10.69 19.47
CA SER A 157 -3.54 9.91 19.37
C SER A 157 -3.66 8.67 20.26
N ARG A 158 -4.02 8.83 21.53
CA ARG A 158 -4.24 7.71 22.46
C ARG A 158 -5.28 6.69 21.97
N ARG A 159 -6.37 7.08 21.31
CA ARG A 159 -7.34 6.13 20.72
C ARG A 159 -6.73 5.31 19.58
N VAL A 160 -5.95 5.95 18.71
CA VAL A 160 -5.20 5.25 17.66
C VAL A 160 -4.22 4.27 18.29
N TRP A 161 -3.50 4.68 19.34
CA TRP A 161 -2.61 3.82 20.11
C TRP A 161 -3.32 2.63 20.76
N VAL A 162 -4.50 2.84 21.36
CA VAL A 162 -5.30 1.76 21.97
C VAL A 162 -5.78 0.78 20.91
N HIS A 163 -6.20 1.27 19.74
CA HIS A 163 -6.64 0.40 18.65
C HIS A 163 -5.47 -0.44 18.11
N LEU A 164 -4.31 0.16 17.90
CA LEU A 164 -3.10 -0.54 17.49
C LEU A 164 -2.66 -1.58 18.54
N LYS A 165 -2.64 -1.22 19.83
CA LYS A 165 -2.31 -2.14 20.94
C LYS A 165 -3.29 -3.30 21.07
N GLY A 166 -4.59 -3.05 20.87
CA GLY A 166 -5.62 -4.08 20.96
C GLY A 166 -5.57 -5.09 19.82
N CYS A 167 -5.21 -4.64 18.61
CA CYS A 167 -5.10 -5.50 17.44
C CYS A 167 -3.73 -6.21 17.32
N TYR A 168 -2.65 -5.58 17.81
CA TYR A 168 -1.28 -6.07 17.67
C TYR A 168 -0.48 -5.83 18.97
N PRO A 169 -0.66 -6.69 19.98
CA PRO A 169 -0.09 -6.47 21.31
C PRO A 169 1.44 -6.66 21.37
N SER A 170 2.03 -7.37 20.40
CA SER A 170 3.44 -7.76 20.42
C SER A 170 4.39 -6.66 19.96
N HIS A 171 4.02 -5.83 18.97
CA HIS A 171 4.89 -4.78 18.43
C HIS A 171 4.06 -3.61 17.86
N LEU A 172 4.25 -2.42 18.40
CA LEU A 172 3.60 -1.21 17.91
C LEU A 172 4.39 -0.63 16.74
N PRO A 173 3.72 -0.15 15.68
CA PRO A 173 4.40 0.54 14.60
C PRO A 173 5.08 1.81 15.12
N GLU A 174 6.21 2.17 14.49
CA GLU A 174 6.89 3.43 14.77
C GLU A 174 6.00 4.57 14.25
N ILE A 175 5.41 5.33 15.18
CA ILE A 175 4.67 6.54 14.85
C ILE A 175 5.69 7.67 14.77
N VAL A 176 6.06 8.03 13.54
CA VAL A 176 6.99 9.13 13.29
C VAL A 176 6.20 10.43 13.30
N GLN A 177 6.53 11.32 14.25
CA GLN A 177 6.07 12.70 14.21
C GLN A 177 7.05 13.52 13.36
N PHE A 178 6.57 14.17 12.31
CA PHE A 178 7.37 15.07 11.48
C PHE A 178 7.06 16.53 11.86
N PRO A 179 7.87 17.18 12.71
CA PRO A 179 7.76 18.62 12.87
C PRO A 179 8.07 19.30 11.52
N GLY A 180 7.22 20.24 11.09
CA GLY A 180 7.44 21.04 9.87
C GLY A 180 6.69 20.60 8.60
N LEU A 181 6.04 19.43 8.56
CA LEU A 181 5.15 19.09 7.43
C LEU A 181 3.88 19.96 7.41
N GLU A 182 3.58 20.59 8.54
CA GLU A 182 2.45 21.50 8.78
C GLU A 182 2.75 22.91 8.21
N GLU A 183 4.02 23.32 8.20
CA GLU A 183 4.46 24.66 7.75
C GLU A 183 4.32 24.85 6.23
N ALA A 184 4.29 23.76 5.46
CA ALA A 184 4.07 23.79 4.01
C ALA A 184 2.66 24.28 3.62
N ARG A 185 1.74 24.46 4.58
CA ARG A 185 0.37 24.95 4.33
C ARG A 185 0.17 26.46 4.47
N VAL A 186 1.19 27.23 4.82
CA VAL A 186 1.02 28.68 5.05
C VAL A 186 2.07 29.47 4.26
N ARG A 187 1.83 29.64 2.97
CA ARG A 187 2.11 30.93 2.30
C ARG A 187 0.88 31.32 1.48
N PRO A 188 0.39 32.56 1.63
CA PRO A 188 -0.83 33.07 1.02
C PRO A 188 -0.77 33.09 -0.52
#